data_AF-A0A6I3U4V9-F1
#
_entry.id   AF-A0A6I3U4V9-F1
#
_cell.length_a   1.000
_cell.length_b   1.000
_cell.length_c   1.000
_cell.angle_alpha   90.00
_cell.angle_beta   90.00
_cell.angle_gamma   90.00
#
_symmetry.space_group_name_H-M   'P 1'
#
loop_
_entity.id
_entity.type
_entity.pdbx_description
1 polymer ?
#
loop_
_entity_poly.entity_id
_entity_poly.type
_entity_poly.pdbx_seq_one_letter_code
_entity_poly.pdbx_strand_id
1 'polypeptide(L)'
;GLVYGANYHKGQVLVYKRQSDGRLIQTDLDQHSGQGPHENQSSPHVHFTDLTPDQYLVTCDLGTDEVTTYDVSPEGKLSKLYTYHSQAGAGARHIVFHHHYKIAYLICELNSTIEVLIYDGVGEFER
;
A
#
# COMPACT_ATOMS: atom_id res chain seq x y z
N GLY A 1 -18.76 -7.22 -0.53
CA GLY A 1 -17.29 -7.25 -0.40
C GLY A 1 -16.72 -6.00 -1.01
N LEU A 2 -15.52 -5.62 -0.57
CA LEU A 2 -14.76 -4.51 -1.16
C LEU A 2 -13.77 -5.05 -2.20
N VAL A 3 -13.37 -4.19 -3.13
CA VAL A 3 -12.30 -4.42 -4.09
C VAL A 3 -11.38 -3.21 -4.04
N TYR A 4 -10.08 -3.45 -3.98
CA TYR A 4 -9.05 -2.42 -3.90
C TYR A 4 -8.27 -2.35 -5.21
N GLY A 5 -7.80 -1.16 -5.56
CA GLY A 5 -7.00 -0.94 -6.76
C GLY A 5 -5.85 0.01 -6.52
N ALA A 6 -4.69 -0.35 -7.05
CA ALA A 6 -3.53 0.51 -7.19
C ALA A 6 -3.50 1.12 -8.60
N ASN A 7 -3.29 2.43 -8.71
CA ASN A 7 -3.05 3.08 -10.00
C ASN A 7 -1.66 3.70 -10.06
N TYR A 8 -0.75 3.02 -10.75
CA TYR A 8 0.65 3.41 -10.89
C TYR A 8 0.81 4.80 -11.51
N HIS A 9 0.17 5.08 -12.65
CA HIS A 9 0.41 6.34 -13.36
C HIS A 9 -0.24 7.55 -12.69
N LYS A 10 -1.23 7.33 -11.82
CA LYS A 10 -1.94 8.41 -11.12
C LYS A 10 -1.55 8.55 -9.66
N GLY A 11 -0.82 7.59 -9.08
CA GLY A 11 -0.53 7.59 -7.65
C GLY A 11 -1.78 7.47 -6.79
N GLN A 12 -2.72 6.58 -7.16
CA GLN A 12 -4.03 6.48 -6.50
C GLN A 12 -4.26 5.12 -5.87
N VAL A 13 -4.86 5.14 -4.68
CA VAL A 13 -5.50 3.99 -4.03
C VAL A 13 -7.00 4.12 -4.24
N LEU A 14 -7.63 3.07 -4.77
CA LEU A 14 -9.04 3.08 -5.15
C LEU A 14 -9.79 2.04 -4.33
N VAL A 15 -10.97 2.41 -3.82
CA VAL A 15 -11.86 1.47 -3.11
C VAL A 15 -13.19 1.37 -3.84
N TYR A 16 -13.64 0.15 -4.07
CA TYR A 16 -14.91 -0.15 -4.69
C TYR A 16 -15.75 -1.07 -3.79
N LYS A 17 -17.05 -0.81 -3.75
CA LYS A 17 -18.04 -1.72 -3.15
C LYS A 17 -18.75 -2.51 -4.23
N ARG A 18 -18.66 -3.84 -4.13
CA ARG A 18 -19.37 -4.77 -5.00
C ARG A 18 -20.85 -4.84 -4.63
N GLN A 19 -21.71 -4.55 -5.59
CA GLN A 19 -23.16 -4.67 -5.50
C GLN A 19 -23.62 -6.13 -5.65
N SER A 20 -24.88 -6.41 -5.31
CA SER A 20 -25.46 -7.76 -5.41
C SER A 20 -25.50 -8.29 -6.84
N ASP A 21 -25.61 -7.41 -7.83
CA ASP A 21 -25.56 -7.73 -9.26
C ASP A 21 -24.13 -7.85 -9.82
N GLY A 22 -23.11 -7.69 -8.98
CA GLY A 22 -21.70 -7.78 -9.35
C GLY A 22 -21.08 -6.47 -9.85
N ARG A 23 -21.84 -5.39 -10.03
CA ARG A 23 -21.27 -4.07 -10.38
C ARG A 23 -20.37 -3.56 -9.27
N LEU A 24 -19.32 -2.84 -9.66
CA LEU A 24 -18.44 -2.12 -8.73
C LEU A 24 -18.82 -0.63 -8.71
N ILE A 25 -19.03 -0.09 -7.52
CA ILE A 25 -19.23 1.35 -7.31
C ILE A 25 -18.04 1.85 -6.51
N GLN A 26 -17.35 2.87 -7.02
CA GLN A 26 -16.25 3.48 -6.29
C GLN A 26 -16.80 4.16 -5.04
N THR A 27 -16.25 3.82 -3.89
CA THR A 27 -16.64 4.39 -2.60
C THR A 27 -15.63 5.41 -2.10
N ASP A 28 -14.36 5.24 -2.45
CA ASP A 28 -13.30 6.14 -2.00
C ASP A 28 -12.09 6.14 -2.92
N LEU A 29 -11.24 7.15 -2.71
CA LEU A 29 -9.97 7.33 -3.39
C LEU A 29 -9.02 8.06 -2.44
N ASP A 30 -7.81 7.53 -2.25
CA ASP A 30 -6.71 8.30 -1.70
C ASP A 30 -5.74 8.69 -2.82
N GLN A 31 -5.39 9.97 -2.87
CA GLN A 31 -4.46 10.52 -3.85
C GLN A 31 -3.13 10.74 -3.14
N HIS A 32 -2.14 9.92 -3.47
CA HIS A 32 -0.80 10.10 -2.94
C HIS A 32 -0.15 11.34 -3.57
N SER A 33 0.83 11.90 -2.84
CA SER A 33 1.63 13.06 -3.23
C SER A 33 3.06 12.86 -2.73
N GLY A 34 4.04 13.35 -3.47
CA GLY A 34 5.45 13.21 -3.10
C GLY A 34 6.30 12.80 -4.28
N GLN A 35 7.58 12.55 -3.99
CA GLN A 35 8.59 12.12 -4.95
C GLN A 35 9.77 11.51 -4.19
N GLY A 36 10.58 10.74 -4.90
CA GLY A 36 11.81 10.12 -4.42
C GLY A 36 13.05 10.60 -5.20
N PRO A 37 14.25 10.17 -4.81
CA PRO A 37 15.51 10.62 -5.42
C PRO A 37 15.83 9.94 -6.76
N HIS A 38 15.18 8.83 -7.12
CA HIS A 38 15.43 8.11 -8.36
C HIS A 38 14.74 8.78 -9.57
N GLU A 39 15.29 8.63 -10.78
CA GLU A 39 14.72 9.21 -12.02
C GLU A 39 13.29 8.75 -12.34
N ASN A 40 12.88 7.60 -11.78
CA ASN A 40 11.55 7.00 -11.92
C ASN A 40 10.60 7.39 -10.78
N GLN A 41 10.99 8.36 -9.94
CA GLN A 41 10.26 8.75 -8.74
C GLN A 41 9.90 10.25 -8.76
N SER A 42 9.69 10.83 -9.94
CA SER A 42 9.26 12.24 -10.08
C SER A 42 7.84 12.51 -9.58
N SER A 43 7.06 11.45 -9.32
CA SER A 43 5.68 11.49 -8.84
C SER A 43 5.32 10.18 -8.15
N PRO A 44 4.21 10.12 -7.39
CA PRO A 44 3.76 8.88 -6.75
C PRO A 44 3.34 7.82 -7.77
N HIS A 45 3.66 6.57 -7.44
CA HIS A 45 3.43 5.38 -8.24
C HIS A 45 2.95 4.21 -7.38
N VAL A 46 1.70 4.28 -6.90
CA VAL A 46 1.05 3.20 -6.15
C VAL A 46 1.04 1.93 -7.00
N HIS A 47 1.77 0.91 -6.56
CA HIS A 47 1.99 -0.33 -7.30
C HIS A 47 1.24 -1.52 -6.69
N PHE A 48 0.86 -1.44 -5.41
CA PHE A 48 0.22 -2.54 -4.70
C PHE A 48 -0.84 -2.05 -3.71
N THR A 49 -1.91 -2.83 -3.56
CA THR A 49 -2.97 -2.68 -2.56
C THR A 49 -3.47 -4.07 -2.16
N ASP A 50 -3.38 -4.45 -0.90
CA ASP A 50 -3.97 -5.69 -0.37
C ASP A 50 -4.21 -5.59 1.14
N LEU A 51 -4.82 -6.61 1.74
CA LEU A 51 -5.09 -6.64 3.17
C LEU A 51 -3.90 -7.20 3.97
N THR A 52 -3.64 -6.58 5.12
CA THR A 52 -2.77 -7.12 6.16
C THR A 52 -3.45 -8.32 6.86
N PRO A 53 -2.71 -9.14 7.63
CA PRO A 53 -3.28 -10.31 8.33
C PRO A 53 -4.44 -9.98 9.29
N ASP A 54 -4.47 -8.76 9.81
CA ASP A 54 -5.47 -8.19 10.71
C ASP A 54 -6.44 -7.22 10.00
N GLN A 55 -6.53 -7.30 8.67
CA GLN A 55 -7.57 -6.70 7.83
C GLN A 55 -7.49 -5.17 7.63
N TYR A 56 -6.32 -4.56 7.81
CA TYR A 56 -6.04 -3.21 7.32
C TYR A 56 -5.66 -3.23 5.84
N LEU A 57 -5.91 -2.14 5.12
CA LEU A 57 -5.41 -2.01 3.75
C LEU A 57 -3.95 -1.55 3.80
N VAL A 58 -3.04 -2.25 3.12
CA VAL A 58 -1.65 -1.83 2.91
C VAL A 58 -1.40 -1.50 1.45
N THR A 59 -0.65 -0.43 1.21
CA THR A 59 -0.30 0.04 -0.13
C THR A 59 1.21 0.26 -0.24
N CYS A 60 1.78 0.00 -1.41
CA CYS A 60 3.18 0.28 -1.70
C CYS A 60 3.26 1.31 -2.82
N ASP A 61 4.02 2.38 -2.60
CA ASP A 61 4.23 3.45 -3.55
C ASP A 61 5.69 3.49 -3.99
N LEU A 62 5.93 3.10 -5.25
CA LEU A 62 7.26 3.08 -5.84
C LEU A 62 7.83 4.51 -5.93
N GLY A 63 6.97 5.49 -6.19
CA GLY A 63 7.33 6.86 -6.47
C GLY A 63 7.74 7.67 -5.25
N THR A 64 7.31 7.27 -4.05
CA THR A 64 7.57 8.00 -2.80
C THR A 64 8.40 7.21 -1.78
N ASP A 65 8.79 5.97 -2.10
CA ASP A 65 9.45 5.04 -1.17
C ASP A 65 8.61 4.69 0.06
N GLU A 66 7.28 4.80 -0.04
CA GLU A 66 6.36 4.65 1.09
C GLU A 66 5.58 3.32 1.05
N VAL A 67 5.35 2.76 2.23
CA VAL A 67 4.31 1.76 2.48
C VAL A 67 3.29 2.37 3.43
N THR A 68 2.06 2.58 2.97
CA THR A 68 1.01 3.24 3.75
C THR A 68 -0.09 2.26 4.13
N THR A 69 -0.60 2.37 5.36
CA THR A 69 -1.70 1.55 5.86
C THR A 69 -2.92 2.37 6.21
N TYR A 70 -4.09 1.74 6.08
CA TYR A 70 -5.38 2.36 6.29
C TYR A 70 -6.32 1.42 7.04
N ASP A 71 -7.12 2.00 7.93
CA ASP A 71 -8.39 1.41 8.33
C ASP A 71 -9.41 1.59 7.20
N VAL A 72 -10.31 0.61 7.05
CA VAL A 72 -11.32 0.58 6.01
C VAL A 72 -12.70 0.33 6.63
N SER A 73 -13.57 1.33 6.56
CA SER A 73 -14.94 1.19 7.06
C SER A 73 -15.74 0.17 6.24
N PRO A 74 -16.86 -0.39 6.79
CA PRO A 74 -17.77 -1.25 6.04
C PRO A 74 -18.41 -0.61 4.78
N GLU A 75 -18.42 0.73 4.73
CA GLU A 75 -18.85 1.54 3.59
C GLU A 75 -17.73 1.73 2.55
N GLY A 76 -16.52 1.26 2.85
CA GLY A 76 -15.35 1.35 2.00
C GLY A 76 -14.71 2.73 2.05
N LYS A 77 -14.64 3.35 3.24
CA LYS A 77 -13.94 4.62 3.49
C LYS A 77 -12.58 4.39 4.13
N LEU A 78 -11.55 5.03 3.58
CA LEU A 78 -10.18 4.93 4.05
C LEU A 78 -9.90 5.92 5.18
N SER A 79 -9.17 5.47 6.19
CA SER A 79 -8.57 6.34 7.21
C SER A 79 -7.10 5.96 7.36
N LYS A 80 -6.19 6.86 6.97
CA LYS A 80 -4.75 6.60 7.03
C LYS A 80 -4.31 6.36 8.48
N LEU A 81 -3.53 5.30 8.69
CA LEU A 81 -3.03 4.88 10.00
C LEU A 81 -1.54 5.20 10.15
N TYR A 82 -0.74 4.68 9.23
CA TYR A 82 0.72 4.75 9.33
C TYR A 82 1.37 4.81 7.94
N THR A 83 2.56 5.41 7.88
CA THR A 83 3.40 5.43 6.69
C THR A 83 4.81 5.01 7.09
N TYR A 84 5.24 3.86 6.59
CA TYR A 84 6.61 3.41 6.64
C TYR A 84 7.38 3.97 5.45
N HIS A 85 8.63 4.39 5.67
CA HIS A 85 9.53 4.81 4.59
C HIS A 85 10.63 3.77 4.40
N SER A 86 10.67 3.17 3.22
CA SER A 86 11.78 2.33 2.78
C SER A 86 13.05 3.17 2.54
N GLN A 87 14.16 2.52 2.23
CA GLN A 87 15.38 3.25 1.87
C GLN A 87 15.10 4.22 0.70
N ALA A 88 15.57 5.47 0.79
CA ALA A 88 15.38 6.44 -0.28
C ALA A 88 15.96 5.93 -1.62
N GLY A 89 15.14 5.94 -2.67
CA GLY A 89 15.45 5.40 -4.00
C GLY A 89 15.23 3.89 -4.14
N ALA A 90 14.60 3.22 -3.17
CA ALA A 90 14.40 1.77 -3.22
C ALA A 90 13.22 1.36 -4.12
N GLY A 91 12.15 2.17 -4.14
CA GLY A 91 10.95 1.92 -4.93
C GLY A 91 10.13 0.74 -4.40
N ALA A 92 9.41 0.96 -3.29
CA ALA A 92 8.53 -0.02 -2.68
C ALA A 92 7.50 -0.57 -3.69
N ARG A 93 7.55 -1.87 -3.98
CA ARG A 93 6.75 -2.47 -5.06
C ARG A 93 5.59 -3.30 -4.53
N HIS A 94 5.87 -4.44 -3.91
CA HIS A 94 4.89 -5.37 -3.35
C HIS A 94 5.32 -5.80 -1.94
N ILE A 95 4.36 -6.18 -1.10
CA ILE A 95 4.62 -6.69 0.26
C ILE A 95 3.87 -8.00 0.49
N VAL A 96 4.48 -8.91 1.25
CA VAL A 96 3.83 -10.14 1.72
C VAL A 96 4.12 -10.37 3.19
N PHE A 97 3.19 -11.00 3.90
CA PHE A 97 3.28 -11.26 5.34
C PHE A 97 3.58 -12.73 5.62
N HIS A 98 4.47 -12.98 6.58
CA HIS A 98 4.73 -14.33 7.05
C HIS A 98 3.53 -14.87 7.83
N HIS A 99 3.14 -16.13 7.59
CA HIS A 99 1.90 -16.68 8.15
C HIS A 99 1.91 -16.90 9.68
N HIS A 100 3.10 -17.03 10.29
CA HIS A 100 3.25 -17.39 11.71
C HIS A 100 4.04 -16.38 12.54
N TYR A 101 4.86 -15.57 11.89
CA TYR A 101 5.78 -14.65 12.57
C TYR A 101 5.37 -13.25 12.15
N LYS A 102 5.65 -12.29 13.02
CA LYS A 102 5.35 -10.87 12.82
C LYS A 102 6.32 -10.24 11.81
N ILE A 103 6.43 -10.82 10.63
CA ILE A 103 7.39 -10.45 9.60
C ILE A 103 6.64 -10.10 8.32
N ALA A 104 7.03 -9.00 7.70
CA ALA A 104 6.65 -8.65 6.33
C ALA A 104 7.90 -8.56 5.45
N TYR A 105 7.77 -8.99 4.19
CA TYR A 105 8.81 -8.91 3.18
C TYR A 105 8.38 -7.91 2.11
N LEU A 106 9.09 -6.79 2.04
CA LEU A 106 8.86 -5.73 1.05
C LEU A 106 9.90 -5.86 -0.06
N ILE A 107 9.45 -6.12 -1.29
CA ILE A 107 10.35 -6.06 -2.46
C ILE A 107 10.43 -4.62 -2.98
N CYS A 108 11.66 -4.15 -3.18
CA CYS A 108 12.00 -2.82 -3.68
C CYS A 108 12.56 -2.92 -5.10
N GLU A 109 11.88 -2.31 -6.06
CA GLU A 109 12.15 -2.48 -7.50
C GLU A 109 13.47 -1.81 -7.93
N LEU A 110 13.68 -0.56 -7.52
CA LEU A 110 14.68 0.32 -8.13
C LEU A 110 16.09 0.02 -7.64
N ASN A 111 16.24 -0.49 -6.41
CA ASN A 111 17.53 -0.89 -5.86
C ASN A 111 17.73 -2.42 -5.79
N SER A 112 16.75 -3.22 -6.25
CA SER A 112 16.80 -4.68 -6.24
C SER A 112 17.03 -5.30 -4.85
N THR A 113 16.33 -4.79 -3.83
CA THR A 113 16.43 -5.30 -2.45
C THR A 113 15.11 -5.89 -1.93
N ILE A 114 15.21 -6.68 -0.87
CA ILE A 114 14.08 -7.07 -0.03
C ILE A 114 14.33 -6.50 1.36
N GLU A 115 13.43 -5.66 1.85
CA GLU A 115 13.42 -5.25 3.25
C GLU A 115 12.62 -6.26 4.07
N VAL A 116 13.20 -6.69 5.19
CA VAL A 116 12.53 -7.57 6.16
C VAL A 116 12.08 -6.70 7.31
N LEU A 117 10.78 -6.57 7.47
CA LEU A 117 10.15 -5.67 8.44
C LEU A 117 9.47 -6.48 9.53
N ILE A 118 9.39 -5.90 10.73
CA ILE A 118 8.50 -6.39 11.79
C ILE A 118 7.12 -5.76 11.57
N TYR A 119 6.07 -6.58 11.64
CA TYR A 119 4.68 -6.14 11.57
C TYR A 119 3.94 -6.57 12.84
N ASP A 120 3.78 -5.64 13.78
CA ASP A 120 3.21 -5.90 15.10
C ASP A 120 1.67 -5.85 15.16
N GLY A 121 1.04 -5.58 14.01
CA GLY A 121 -0.40 -5.36 13.87
C GLY A 121 -0.73 -3.88 13.78
N VAL A 122 -2.03 -3.56 13.70
CA VAL A 122 -2.57 -2.18 13.68
C VAL A 122 -2.04 -1.28 12.56
N GLY A 123 -1.47 -1.89 11.52
CA GLY A 123 -0.97 -1.16 10.35
C GLY A 123 0.47 -0.62 10.47
N GLU A 124 1.19 -0.91 11.55
CA GLU A 124 2.53 -0.34 11.80
C GLU A 124 3.67 -1.30 11.40
N PHE A 125 4.80 -0.74 10.96
CA PHE A 125 5.99 -1.48 10.57
C PHE A 125 7.25 -0.94 11.28
N GLU A 126 8.14 -1.84 11.66
CA GLU A 126 9.48 -1.53 12.16
C GLU A 126 10.56 -2.23 11.33
N ARG A 127 11.79 -1.70 11.34
CA ARG A 127 12.94 -2.27 10.65
C ARG A 127 13.86 -3.01 11.63
#